data_AF-A0A927P5R9-F1
#
_entry.id   AF-A0A927P5R9-F1
#
_cell.length_a   1.000
_cell.length_b   1.000
_cell.length_c   1.000
_cell.angle_alpha   90.00
_cell.angle_beta   90.00
_cell.angle_gamma   90.00
#
_symmetry.space_group_name_H-M   'P 1'
#
loop_
_entity.id
_entity.type
_entity.pdbx_description
1 polymer ?
#
loop_
_entity_poly.entity_id
_entity_poly.type
_entity_poly.pdbx_seq_one_letter_code
_entity_poly.pdbx_strand_id
1 'polypeptide(L)'
;MIIKQVKDLKVPFDGEFFPENLPEAWLETEEWNISIYPWGNEYRPDTRGRVGMRGDTMCVLMYAREEEIQANEKQTGGMVCIDSCMEFFFQPFSAEEGYVNCEINPLGVIHIGVGPKGNRKVYTTLPEGVAPVTSKHNGAWWAAYYELPASFFIENFGKKLGDSIRANMYRCGGKNEHYGAMLPIEWPHPNFHCPEFFGDVKVEVE
;
A
#
# COMPACT_ATOMS: atom_id res chain seq x y z
N MET A 1 2.81 -6.59 14.27
CA MET A 1 3.47 -5.73 13.27
C MET A 1 3.65 -4.34 13.86
N ILE A 2 4.71 -3.63 13.48
CA ILE A 2 5.03 -2.28 13.98
C ILE A 2 5.38 -1.36 12.81
N ILE A 3 4.79 -0.17 12.79
CA ILE A 3 5.22 0.97 11.99
C ILE A 3 6.09 1.84 12.88
N LYS A 4 7.38 1.92 12.58
CA LYS A 4 8.37 2.64 13.39
C LYS A 4 8.49 4.11 13.01
N GLN A 5 8.92 4.93 13.95
CA GLN A 5 9.34 6.30 13.71
C GLN A 5 10.78 6.30 13.16
N VAL A 6 10.97 6.78 11.93
CA VAL A 6 12.27 6.81 11.26
C VAL A 6 12.48 8.15 10.59
N LYS A 7 13.58 8.83 10.94
CA LYS A 7 13.80 10.25 10.59
C LYS A 7 14.01 10.51 9.10
N ASP A 8 14.54 9.55 8.35
CA ASP A 8 15.00 9.77 6.96
C ASP A 8 14.42 8.77 5.95
N LEU A 9 13.13 8.46 6.06
CA LEU A 9 12.42 7.65 5.07
C LEU A 9 12.18 8.45 3.78
N LYS A 10 13.14 8.44 2.86
CA LYS A 10 13.04 9.07 1.54
C LYS A 10 12.71 8.05 0.45
N VAL A 11 12.36 8.53 -0.74
CA VAL A 11 12.25 7.69 -1.95
C VAL A 11 13.57 6.90 -2.13
N PRO A 12 13.54 5.56 -2.19
CA PRO A 12 14.76 4.74 -2.23
C PRO A 12 15.29 4.48 -3.65
N PHE A 13 14.84 5.25 -4.64
CA PHE A 13 15.20 5.06 -6.05
C PHE A 13 15.15 6.38 -6.83
N ASP A 14 16.06 6.52 -7.79
CA ASP A 14 16.09 7.56 -8.84
C ASP A 14 16.08 6.94 -10.26
N GLY A 15 15.88 5.62 -10.33
CA GLY A 15 15.95 4.80 -11.53
C GLY A 15 15.37 3.40 -11.27
N GLU A 16 16.09 2.35 -11.67
CA GLU A 16 15.71 0.97 -11.38
C GLU A 16 15.82 0.67 -9.88
N PHE A 17 14.95 -0.19 -9.37
CA PHE A 17 14.91 -0.56 -7.96
C PHE A 17 15.43 -1.98 -7.73
N PHE A 18 16.20 -2.15 -6.66
CA PHE A 18 16.70 -3.43 -6.18
C PHE A 18 16.60 -3.45 -4.65
N PRO A 19 15.93 -4.43 -4.03
CA PRO A 19 15.78 -4.50 -2.57
C PRO A 19 17.10 -4.47 -1.79
N GLU A 20 18.17 -5.03 -2.36
CA GLU A 20 19.52 -5.03 -1.79
C GLU A 20 20.14 -3.63 -1.64
N ASN A 21 19.62 -2.64 -2.38
CA ASN A 21 20.10 -1.26 -2.36
C ASN A 21 19.24 -0.34 -1.49
N LEU A 22 18.33 -0.90 -0.67
CA LEU A 22 17.51 -0.10 0.22
C LEU A 22 18.38 0.76 1.16
N PRO A 23 18.08 2.06 1.30
CA PRO A 23 18.72 2.91 2.30
C PRO A 23 18.56 2.33 3.71
N GLU A 24 19.56 2.55 4.57
CA GLU A 24 19.59 2.02 5.95
C GLU A 24 18.32 2.36 6.74
N ALA A 25 17.79 3.57 6.59
CA ALA A 25 16.55 4.01 7.22
C ALA A 25 15.35 3.07 6.90
N TRP A 26 15.25 2.55 5.68
CA TRP A 26 14.20 1.59 5.33
C TRP A 26 14.43 0.23 5.97
N LEU A 27 15.69 -0.18 6.19
CA LEU A 27 16.01 -1.45 6.84
C LEU A 27 15.62 -1.47 8.31
N GLU A 28 15.44 -0.30 8.95
CA GLU A 28 14.92 -0.19 10.31
C GLU A 28 13.43 -0.58 10.42
N THR A 29 12.66 -0.41 9.34
CA THR A 29 11.23 -0.78 9.28
C THR A 29 11.02 -2.29 9.21
N GLU A 30 9.84 -2.77 9.60
CA GLU A 30 9.47 -4.17 9.38
C GLU A 30 9.18 -4.42 7.89
N GLU A 31 9.66 -5.53 7.35
CA GLU A 31 9.30 -5.98 6.00
C GLU A 31 8.09 -6.90 6.07
N TRP A 32 7.05 -6.54 5.31
CA TRP A 32 5.78 -7.24 5.25
C TRP A 32 5.67 -8.00 3.94
N ASN A 33 5.55 -9.32 4.01
CA ASN A 33 5.51 -10.18 2.83
C ASN A 33 4.06 -10.48 2.41
N ILE A 34 3.76 -10.33 1.12
CA ILE A 34 2.48 -10.71 0.53
C ILE A 34 2.60 -12.13 -0.02
N SER A 35 2.41 -13.11 0.85
CA SER A 35 2.69 -14.53 0.55
C SER A 35 1.47 -15.46 0.63
N ILE A 36 0.31 -14.96 1.05
CA ILE A 36 -0.91 -15.75 1.19
C ILE A 36 -1.76 -15.53 -0.06
N TYR A 37 -2.24 -16.61 -0.68
CA TYR A 37 -3.10 -16.55 -1.87
C TYR A 37 -4.40 -17.30 -1.57
N PRO A 38 -5.37 -16.64 -0.91
CA PRO A 38 -6.54 -17.32 -0.32
C PRO A 38 -7.42 -18.05 -1.33
N TRP A 39 -7.36 -17.63 -2.61
CA TRP A 39 -8.23 -18.13 -3.68
C TRP A 39 -7.50 -18.95 -4.74
N GLY A 40 -6.32 -19.52 -4.41
CA GLY A 40 -5.77 -20.65 -5.15
C GLY A 40 -4.97 -20.33 -6.43
N ASN A 41 -4.40 -19.13 -6.56
CA ASN A 41 -3.61 -18.76 -7.74
C ASN A 41 -2.23 -19.46 -7.80
N GLU A 42 -1.79 -19.78 -9.02
CA GLU A 42 -0.46 -20.36 -9.30
C GLU A 42 0.62 -19.27 -9.42
N TYR A 43 0.31 -18.14 -10.05
CA TYR A 43 1.22 -17.01 -10.15
C TYR A 43 1.27 -16.26 -8.81
N ARG A 44 2.47 -16.18 -8.22
CA ARG A 44 2.72 -15.64 -6.88
C ARG A 44 3.99 -14.78 -6.89
N PRO A 45 3.94 -13.56 -7.45
CA PRO A 45 5.13 -12.72 -7.55
C PRO A 45 5.65 -12.39 -6.15
N ASP A 46 6.98 -12.38 -5.99
CA ASP A 46 7.63 -11.95 -4.75
C ASP A 46 7.31 -10.47 -4.53
N THR A 47 6.47 -10.20 -3.53
CA THR A 47 5.92 -8.88 -3.27
C THR A 47 6.01 -8.55 -1.80
N ARG A 48 6.52 -7.36 -1.50
CA ARG A 48 6.83 -6.93 -0.14
C ARG A 48 6.45 -5.47 0.06
N GLY A 49 6.23 -5.10 1.31
CA GLY A 49 5.95 -3.73 1.72
C GLY A 49 6.72 -3.36 2.98
N ARG A 50 6.97 -2.08 3.14
CA ARG A 50 7.60 -1.45 4.31
C ARG A 50 6.83 -0.17 4.59
N VAL A 51 6.46 0.03 5.84
CA VAL A 51 5.73 1.23 6.29
C VAL A 51 6.44 1.81 7.50
N GLY A 52 6.62 3.13 7.49
CA GLY A 52 7.22 3.87 8.60
C GLY A 52 6.61 5.25 8.75
N MET A 53 6.78 5.85 9.92
CA MET A 53 6.41 7.24 10.20
C MET A 53 7.65 8.13 10.12
N ARG A 54 7.52 9.29 9.47
CA ARG A 54 8.54 10.35 9.40
C ARG A 54 7.90 11.66 9.86
N GLY A 55 8.18 12.07 11.09
CA GLY A 55 7.35 13.05 11.79
C GLY A 55 5.90 12.54 11.88
N ASP A 56 4.94 13.35 11.46
CA ASP A 56 3.53 12.98 11.36
C ASP A 56 3.11 12.39 9.99
N THR A 57 4.07 12.07 9.11
CA THR A 57 3.79 11.54 7.76
C THR A 57 4.01 10.03 7.72
N MET A 58 2.99 9.28 7.28
CA MET A 58 3.14 7.86 6.98
C MET A 58 3.78 7.69 5.60
N CYS A 59 4.90 7.00 5.55
CA CYS A 59 5.65 6.68 4.35
C CYS A 59 5.44 5.20 4.00
N VAL A 60 4.94 4.92 2.80
CA VAL A 60 4.67 3.56 2.33
C VAL A 60 5.59 3.26 1.16
N LEU A 61 6.32 2.15 1.25
CA LEU A 61 7.13 1.59 0.18
C LEU A 61 6.64 0.17 -0.10
N MET A 62 6.28 -0.13 -1.34
CA MET A 62 5.96 -1.47 -1.78
C MET A 62 6.79 -1.81 -3.01
N TYR A 63 7.14 -3.08 -3.18
CA TYR A 63 7.89 -3.53 -4.34
C TYR A 63 7.61 -4.99 -4.66
N ALA A 64 7.61 -5.30 -5.95
CA ALA A 64 7.29 -6.62 -6.47
C ALA A 64 8.25 -7.01 -7.60
N ARG A 65 8.53 -8.32 -7.71
CA ARG A 65 9.30 -8.88 -8.81
C ARG A 65 8.36 -9.56 -9.81
N GLU A 66 8.34 -9.05 -11.02
CA GLU A 66 7.48 -9.54 -12.11
C GLU A 66 8.24 -9.55 -13.43
N GLU A 67 8.08 -10.63 -14.20
CA GLU A 67 8.66 -10.69 -15.56
C GLU A 67 7.90 -9.80 -16.53
N GLU A 68 6.58 -9.78 -16.41
CA GLU A 68 5.68 -9.00 -17.25
C GLU A 68 4.89 -8.00 -16.40
N ILE A 69 5.25 -6.72 -16.52
CA ILE A 69 4.64 -5.61 -15.79
C ILE A 69 3.61 -4.93 -16.70
N GLN A 70 2.36 -4.86 -16.24
CA GLN A 70 1.28 -4.22 -16.97
C GLN A 70 0.88 -2.91 -16.29
N ALA A 71 0.74 -1.83 -17.07
CA ALA A 71 0.22 -0.56 -16.56
C ALA A 71 -0.48 0.24 -17.67
N ASN A 72 -1.81 0.23 -17.67
CA ASN A 72 -2.68 0.84 -18.67
C ASN A 72 -3.54 1.98 -18.12
N GLU A 73 -3.97 1.88 -16.87
CA GLU A 73 -4.77 2.91 -16.19
C GLU A 73 -3.92 4.16 -15.95
N LYS A 74 -4.49 5.32 -16.26
CA LYS A 74 -3.82 6.64 -16.21
C LYS A 74 -4.58 7.66 -15.38
N GLN A 75 -5.78 7.32 -14.90
CA GLN A 75 -6.62 8.22 -14.14
C GLN A 75 -6.49 7.93 -12.64
N THR A 76 -6.18 8.97 -11.86
CA THR A 76 -6.27 8.91 -10.39
C THR A 76 -7.69 8.50 -9.97
N GLY A 77 -7.80 7.50 -9.09
CA GLY A 77 -9.08 6.93 -8.69
C GLY A 77 -9.72 5.99 -9.72
N GLY A 78 -9.03 5.70 -10.83
CA GLY A 78 -9.46 4.74 -11.86
C GLY A 78 -9.36 3.28 -11.41
N MET A 79 -9.47 2.37 -12.38
CA MET A 79 -9.43 0.91 -12.17
C MET A 79 -7.99 0.40 -12.11
N VAL A 80 -7.20 0.91 -11.17
CA VAL A 80 -5.76 0.60 -11.01
C VAL A 80 -5.52 -0.90 -10.80
N CYS A 81 -6.46 -1.60 -10.15
CA CYS A 81 -6.39 -3.03 -9.87
C CYS A 81 -6.39 -3.97 -11.09
N ILE A 82 -6.67 -3.48 -12.31
CA ILE A 82 -6.52 -4.31 -13.52
C ILE A 82 -5.06 -4.41 -14.01
N ASP A 83 -4.21 -3.49 -13.55
CA ASP A 83 -2.79 -3.45 -13.84
C ASP A 83 -1.98 -4.27 -12.83
N SER A 84 -0.66 -4.32 -12.99
CA SER A 84 0.21 -4.78 -11.91
C SER A 84 0.01 -3.86 -10.70
N CYS A 85 -0.80 -4.26 -9.73
CA CYS A 85 -1.23 -3.41 -8.63
C CYS A 85 -0.69 -3.86 -7.27
N MET A 86 -0.13 -2.94 -6.50
CA MET A 86 0.19 -3.14 -5.08
C MET A 86 -0.76 -2.30 -4.24
N GLU A 87 -1.25 -2.85 -3.13
CA GLU A 87 -2.29 -2.23 -2.33
C GLU A 87 -1.95 -2.23 -0.84
N PHE A 88 -2.26 -1.13 -0.16
CA PHE A 88 -2.19 -1.02 1.29
C PHE A 88 -3.51 -0.51 1.83
N PHE A 89 -4.17 -1.36 2.61
CA PHE A 89 -5.46 -1.04 3.21
C PHE A 89 -5.32 -0.97 4.71
N PHE A 90 -5.90 0.06 5.31
CA PHE A 90 -5.81 0.23 6.75
C PHE A 90 -6.98 1.02 7.32
N GLN A 91 -7.41 0.64 8.51
CA GLN A 91 -8.35 1.34 9.35
C GLN A 91 -7.55 2.18 10.35
N PRO A 92 -7.50 3.52 10.18
CA PRO A 92 -6.62 4.37 10.98
C PRO A 92 -7.05 4.49 12.44
N PHE A 93 -8.34 4.27 12.73
CA PHE A 93 -8.90 4.33 14.08
C PHE A 93 -9.82 3.12 14.30
N SER A 94 -9.36 2.15 15.09
CA SER A 94 -10.03 0.86 15.27
C SER A 94 -11.47 0.94 15.83
N ALA A 95 -11.80 2.04 16.51
CA ALA A 95 -13.15 2.32 17.02
C ALA A 95 -14.12 2.90 15.98
N GLU A 96 -13.64 3.25 14.77
CA GLU A 96 -14.42 3.87 13.70
C GLU A 96 -14.56 2.91 12.51
N GLU A 97 -15.70 2.90 11.81
CA GLU A 97 -15.95 1.95 10.70
C GLU A 97 -15.18 2.27 9.40
N GLY A 98 -14.58 3.46 9.30
CA GLY A 98 -13.93 3.93 8.08
C GLY A 98 -12.51 3.40 7.90
N TYR A 99 -12.17 2.98 6.68
CA TYR A 99 -10.81 2.59 6.30
C TYR A 99 -10.36 3.32 5.04
N VAL A 100 -9.06 3.25 4.79
CA VAL A 100 -8.40 3.77 3.59
C VAL A 100 -7.92 2.58 2.77
N ASN A 101 -8.16 2.62 1.46
CA ASN A 101 -7.46 1.78 0.49
C ASN A 101 -6.59 2.65 -0.41
N CYS A 102 -5.31 2.32 -0.50
CA CYS A 102 -4.40 2.85 -1.50
C CYS A 102 -4.03 1.72 -2.45
N GLU A 103 -4.27 1.90 -3.74
CA GLU A 103 -3.93 0.94 -4.81
C GLU A 103 -3.09 1.68 -5.85
N ILE A 104 -1.92 1.15 -6.20
CA ILE A 104 -0.96 1.83 -7.08
C ILE A 104 -0.42 0.91 -8.18
N ASN A 105 -0.36 1.43 -9.41
CA ASN A 105 0.26 0.75 -10.55
C ASN A 105 1.68 1.27 -10.85
N PRO A 106 2.45 0.63 -11.75
CA PRO A 106 3.81 1.01 -12.10
C PRO A 106 3.97 2.43 -12.68
N LEU A 107 2.89 3.05 -13.18
CA LEU A 107 2.93 4.43 -13.67
C LEU A 107 2.81 5.47 -12.54
N GLY A 108 2.68 5.01 -11.28
CA GLY A 108 2.42 5.88 -10.13
C GLY A 108 0.99 6.41 -10.06
N VAL A 109 0.08 5.83 -10.86
CA VAL A 109 -1.34 6.15 -10.80
C VAL A 109 -1.92 5.46 -9.59
N ILE A 110 -2.52 6.26 -8.70
CA ILE A 110 -3.03 5.79 -7.42
C ILE A 110 -4.56 5.91 -7.36
N HIS A 111 -5.19 4.91 -6.78
CA HIS A 111 -6.57 4.94 -6.34
C HIS A 111 -6.57 5.07 -4.81
N ILE A 112 -7.23 6.10 -4.28
CA ILE A 112 -7.40 6.29 -2.84
C ILE A 112 -8.89 6.36 -2.54
N GLY A 113 -9.40 5.37 -1.80
CA GLY A 113 -10.75 5.39 -1.27
C GLY A 113 -10.74 5.55 0.25
N VAL A 114 -11.69 6.31 0.78
CA VAL A 114 -11.84 6.56 2.22
C VAL A 114 -13.29 6.41 2.63
N GLY A 115 -13.55 5.60 3.66
CA GLY A 115 -14.89 5.42 4.25
C GLY A 115 -15.21 3.98 4.62
N PRO A 116 -16.46 3.69 5.03
CA PRO A 116 -16.87 2.34 5.39
C PRO A 116 -17.01 1.43 4.15
N LYS A 117 -16.99 0.11 4.38
CA LYS A 117 -17.20 -0.91 3.35
C LYS A 117 -18.49 -0.63 2.57
N GLY A 118 -18.39 -0.55 1.24
CA GLY A 118 -19.53 -0.29 0.35
C GLY A 118 -19.93 1.18 0.17
N ASN A 119 -19.35 2.13 0.93
CA ASN A 119 -19.65 3.56 0.78
C ASN A 119 -18.41 4.43 1.01
N ARG A 120 -17.37 4.20 0.19
CA ARG A 120 -16.12 4.98 0.24
C ARG A 120 -16.18 6.14 -0.75
N LYS A 121 -15.67 7.29 -0.32
CA LYS A 121 -15.34 8.41 -1.21
C LYS A 121 -14.02 8.08 -1.91
N VAL A 122 -14.00 8.11 -3.24
CA VAL A 122 -12.79 7.94 -4.05
C VAL A 122 -12.25 9.29 -4.46
N TYR A 123 -10.95 9.50 -4.29
CA TYR A 123 -10.25 10.68 -4.80
C TYR A 123 -10.05 10.56 -6.31
N THR A 124 -10.55 11.54 -7.06
CA THR A 124 -10.37 11.64 -8.53
C THR A 124 -9.17 12.51 -8.93
N THR A 125 -8.55 13.17 -7.96
CA THR A 125 -7.29 13.90 -8.06
C THR A 125 -6.44 13.59 -6.83
N LEU A 126 -5.11 13.74 -6.93
CA LEU A 126 -4.23 13.49 -5.78
C LEU A 126 -4.62 14.39 -4.60
N PRO A 127 -4.80 13.82 -3.38
CA PRO A 127 -4.94 14.61 -2.17
C PRO A 127 -3.71 15.50 -1.94
N GLU A 128 -3.91 16.62 -1.23
CA GLU A 128 -2.80 17.54 -0.94
C GLU A 128 -1.69 16.84 -0.15
N GLY A 129 -0.44 16.99 -0.62
CA GLY A 129 0.74 16.39 0.01
C GLY A 129 0.94 14.89 -0.26
N VAL A 130 0.03 14.22 -0.95
CA VAL A 130 0.22 12.83 -1.39
C VAL A 130 0.93 12.83 -2.74
N ALA A 131 2.15 12.29 -2.76
CA ALA A 131 3.00 12.25 -3.96
C ALA A 131 3.50 10.82 -4.22
N PRO A 132 2.82 10.04 -5.07
CA PRO A 132 3.31 8.74 -5.50
C PRO A 132 4.50 8.86 -6.45
N VAL A 133 5.50 8.00 -6.26
CA VAL A 133 6.69 7.88 -7.11
C VAL A 133 6.92 6.39 -7.37
N THR A 134 7.24 6.02 -8.61
CA THR A 134 7.59 4.64 -8.96
C THR A 134 9.00 4.55 -9.51
N SER A 135 9.63 3.39 -9.33
CA SER A 135 10.93 3.12 -9.92
C SER A 135 10.78 2.94 -11.43
N LYS A 136 11.88 3.17 -12.17
CA LYS A 136 11.97 2.68 -13.54
C LYS A 136 11.87 1.15 -13.52
N HIS A 137 11.07 0.59 -14.42
CA HIS A 137 10.88 -0.85 -14.51
C HIS A 137 11.16 -1.32 -15.95
N ASN A 138 11.99 -2.35 -16.09
CA ASN A 138 12.39 -2.94 -17.37
C ASN A 138 12.19 -4.47 -17.38
N GLY A 139 11.24 -4.97 -16.56
CA GLY A 139 11.16 -6.36 -16.12
C GLY A 139 11.97 -6.60 -14.84
N ALA A 140 11.61 -7.64 -14.08
CA ALA A 140 12.08 -7.90 -12.71
C ALA A 140 11.45 -6.99 -11.65
N TRP A 141 12.26 -6.29 -10.84
CA TRP A 141 11.74 -5.51 -9.70
C TRP A 141 11.13 -4.19 -10.16
N TRP A 142 10.01 -3.84 -9.56
CA TRP A 142 9.47 -2.48 -9.56
C TRP A 142 9.03 -2.10 -8.16
N ALA A 143 9.12 -0.81 -7.85
CA ALA A 143 8.75 -0.25 -6.56
C ALA A 143 7.83 0.95 -6.71
N ALA A 144 6.98 1.14 -5.71
CA ALA A 144 6.13 2.29 -5.55
C ALA A 144 6.31 2.86 -4.14
N TYR A 145 6.45 4.17 -4.05
CA TYR A 145 6.56 4.93 -2.82
C TYR A 145 5.49 6.01 -2.81
N TYR A 146 4.86 6.24 -1.67
CA TYR A 146 3.99 7.40 -1.47
C TYR A 146 3.93 7.80 0.00
N GLU A 147 3.50 9.04 0.22
CA GLU A 147 3.35 9.64 1.53
C GLU A 147 1.88 9.95 1.83
N LEU A 148 1.45 9.72 3.06
CA LEU A 148 0.18 10.17 3.60
C LEU A 148 0.48 11.14 4.76
N PRO A 149 0.40 12.46 4.51
CA PRO A 149 0.74 13.46 5.53
C PRO A 149 -0.32 13.55 6.62
N ALA A 150 0.03 14.17 7.75
CA ALA A 150 -0.91 14.47 8.84
C ALA A 150 -2.22 15.14 8.37
N SER A 151 -2.10 16.05 7.40
CA SER A 151 -3.24 16.77 6.80
C SER A 151 -4.25 15.82 6.15
N PHE A 152 -3.79 14.72 5.52
CA PHE A 152 -4.67 13.71 4.95
C PHE A 152 -5.57 13.07 6.01
N PHE A 153 -5.00 12.74 7.18
CA PHE A 153 -5.77 12.16 8.29
C PHE A 153 -6.69 13.18 8.95
N ILE A 154 -6.23 14.42 9.12
CA ILE A 154 -7.04 15.50 9.69
C ILE A 154 -8.24 15.82 8.79
N GLU A 155 -8.05 15.88 7.46
CA GLU A 155 -9.13 16.14 6.51
C GLU A 155 -10.20 15.03 6.54
N ASN A 156 -9.78 13.77 6.58
CA ASN A 156 -10.69 12.64 6.43
C ASN A 156 -11.28 12.13 7.74
N PHE A 157 -10.59 12.32 8.86
CA PHE A 157 -10.95 11.74 10.16
C PHE A 157 -10.93 12.76 11.31
N GLY A 158 -10.59 14.02 11.06
CA GLY A 158 -10.61 15.10 12.05
C GLY A 158 -9.44 15.09 13.04
N LYS A 159 -8.49 14.17 12.91
CA LYS A 159 -7.34 14.01 13.82
C LYS A 159 -6.16 13.34 13.13
N LYS A 160 -4.96 13.50 13.72
CA LYS A 160 -3.75 12.77 13.31
C LYS A 160 -3.87 11.28 13.69
N LEU A 161 -3.02 10.44 13.08
CA LEU A 161 -2.88 9.05 13.49
C LEU A 161 -2.51 8.94 14.97
N GLY A 162 -3.07 7.91 15.61
CA GLY A 162 -2.69 7.50 16.96
C GLY A 162 -1.58 6.46 16.94
N ASP A 163 -1.46 5.74 18.05
CA ASP A 163 -0.45 4.71 18.29
C ASP A 163 -0.80 3.32 17.72
N SER A 164 -1.91 3.21 17.00
CA SER A 164 -2.42 1.94 16.51
C SER A 164 -3.33 2.11 15.30
N ILE A 165 -3.22 1.16 14.36
CA ILE A 165 -4.12 0.99 13.21
C ILE A 165 -4.42 -0.50 13.05
N ARG A 166 -5.40 -0.84 12.22
CA ARG A 166 -5.53 -2.20 11.66
C ARG A 166 -5.20 -2.16 10.18
N ALA A 167 -4.40 -3.09 9.66
CA ALA A 167 -4.01 -3.05 8.26
C ALA A 167 -3.83 -4.42 7.60
N ASN A 168 -3.77 -4.40 6.26
CA ASN A 168 -3.34 -5.50 5.42
C ASN A 168 -2.73 -4.93 4.11
N MET A 169 -1.97 -5.77 3.39
CA MET A 169 -1.38 -5.43 2.09
C MET A 169 -1.76 -6.48 1.06
N TYR A 170 -1.95 -6.04 -0.19
CA TYR A 170 -2.39 -6.90 -1.28
C TYR A 170 -1.60 -6.70 -2.57
N ARG A 171 -1.71 -7.71 -3.43
CA ARG A 171 -1.18 -7.72 -4.80
C ARG A 171 -2.23 -8.36 -5.71
N CYS A 172 -2.62 -7.67 -6.78
CA CYS A 172 -3.51 -8.24 -7.78
C CYS A 172 -3.39 -7.62 -9.18
N GLY A 173 -4.06 -8.23 -10.16
CA GLY A 173 -4.11 -7.70 -11.52
C GLY A 173 -2.82 -7.91 -12.32
N GLY A 174 -2.77 -7.27 -13.49
CA GLY A 174 -1.73 -7.52 -14.49
C GLY A 174 -2.11 -8.67 -15.41
N LYS A 175 -1.12 -9.25 -16.09
CA LYS A 175 -1.39 -10.26 -17.14
C LYS A 175 -1.93 -11.59 -16.61
N ASN A 176 -1.37 -12.05 -15.49
CA ASN A 176 -1.75 -13.32 -14.87
C ASN A 176 -2.67 -13.03 -13.68
N GLU A 177 -3.83 -13.66 -13.62
CA GLU A 177 -4.77 -13.47 -12.51
C GLU A 177 -4.19 -14.02 -11.19
N HIS A 178 -4.07 -13.14 -10.20
CA HIS A 178 -3.59 -13.49 -8.87
C HIS A 178 -4.14 -12.52 -7.82
N TYR A 179 -4.24 -13.02 -6.59
CA TYR A 179 -4.76 -12.27 -5.46
C TYR A 179 -3.95 -12.61 -4.20
N GLY A 180 -2.86 -11.89 -4.00
CA GLY A 180 -1.97 -12.03 -2.85
C GLY A 180 -2.39 -11.15 -1.69
N ALA A 181 -2.22 -11.64 -0.47
CA ALA A 181 -2.42 -10.92 0.78
C ALA A 181 -1.26 -11.16 1.76
N MET A 182 -0.98 -10.16 2.60
CA MET A 182 -0.04 -10.29 3.72
C MET A 182 -0.65 -11.09 4.86
N LEU A 183 -1.90 -10.81 5.22
CA LEU A 183 -2.67 -11.52 6.25
C LEU A 183 -3.82 -12.30 5.62
N PRO A 184 -4.21 -13.45 6.21
CA PRO A 184 -5.23 -14.32 5.65
C PRO A 184 -6.60 -13.63 5.59
N ILE A 185 -7.37 -13.99 4.56
CA ILE A 185 -8.75 -13.54 4.36
C ILE A 185 -9.59 -14.78 4.18
N GLU A 186 -10.60 -14.95 5.02
CA GLU A 186 -11.56 -16.05 4.89
C GLU A 186 -12.83 -15.54 4.20
N TRP A 187 -12.80 -15.48 2.86
CA TRP A 187 -13.94 -15.04 2.05
C TRP A 187 -14.20 -15.99 0.88
N PRO A 188 -15.47 -16.27 0.50
CA PRO A 188 -15.78 -17.29 -0.53
C PRO A 188 -15.24 -17.02 -1.94
N HIS A 189 -14.90 -15.77 -2.26
CA HIS A 189 -14.42 -15.32 -3.57
C HIS A 189 -13.42 -14.16 -3.39
N PRO A 190 -12.61 -13.80 -4.41
CA PRO A 190 -11.68 -12.67 -4.33
C PRO A 190 -12.36 -11.39 -3.84
N ASN A 191 -11.95 -10.93 -2.65
CA ASN A 191 -12.45 -9.72 -2.03
C ASN A 191 -11.46 -9.20 -0.96
N PHE A 192 -10.78 -8.11 -1.25
CA PHE A 192 -9.87 -7.44 -0.30
C PHE A 192 -10.57 -6.45 0.63
N HIS A 193 -11.80 -6.02 0.31
CA HIS A 193 -12.57 -5.05 1.09
C HIS A 193 -13.23 -5.70 2.31
N CYS A 194 -12.42 -6.33 3.16
CA CYS A 194 -12.85 -7.01 4.38
C CYS A 194 -12.02 -6.54 5.60
N PRO A 195 -12.33 -5.34 6.16
CA PRO A 195 -11.65 -4.80 7.33
C PRO A 195 -11.66 -5.72 8.56
N GLU A 196 -12.61 -6.66 8.63
CA GLU A 196 -12.65 -7.72 9.64
C GLU A 196 -11.36 -8.56 9.67
N PHE A 197 -10.65 -8.70 8.55
CA PHE A 197 -9.39 -9.44 8.42
C PHE A 197 -8.12 -8.55 8.47
N PHE A 198 -8.25 -7.26 8.79
CA PHE A 198 -7.08 -6.41 9.03
C PHE A 198 -6.42 -6.78 10.36
N GLY A 199 -5.10 -6.88 10.40
CA GLY A 199 -4.35 -7.21 11.61
C GLY A 199 -3.96 -5.96 12.41
N ASP A 200 -3.78 -6.10 13.72
CA ASP A 200 -3.34 -4.99 14.57
C ASP A 200 -1.88 -4.60 14.28
N VAL A 201 -1.67 -3.30 14.09
CA VAL A 201 -0.36 -2.69 13.84
C VAL A 201 -0.15 -1.57 14.84
N LYS A 202 0.93 -1.66 15.62
CA LYS A 202 1.34 -0.56 16.49
C LYS A 202 2.03 0.52 15.65
N VAL A 203 1.71 1.77 15.89
CA VAL A 203 2.36 2.93 15.27
C VAL A 203 3.18 3.64 16.34
N GLU A 204 4.46 3.83 16.09
CA GLU A 204 5.29 4.72 16.89
C GLU A 204 5.00 6.16 16.48
N VAL A 205 4.46 6.94 17.42
CA VAL A 205 4.20 8.37 17.27
C VAL A 205 5.23 9.15 18.08
N GLU A 206 5.58 10.37 17.64
CA GLU A 206 6.49 11.29 18.37
C GLU A 206 5.86 11.88 19.64
#